data_AF-A0A1N6RXK2-F1
#
_entry.id   AF-A0A1N6RXK2-F1
#
_cell.length_a   1.000
_cell.length_b   1.000
_cell.length_c   1.000
_cell.angle_alpha   90.00
_cell.angle_beta   90.00
_cell.angle_gamma   90.00
#
_symmetry.space_group_name_H-M   'P 1'
#
loop_
_entity.id
_entity.type
_entity.pdbx_description
1 polymer ?
#
loop_
_entity_poly.entity_id
_entity_poly.type
_entity_poly.pdbx_seq_one_letter_code
_entity_poly.pdbx_strand_id
1 'polypeptide(L)'
;MNVQQKSVNEFLRILARRWAVITAITLFFTASAGLISFFVLSPEYEATAKVLVNEINAETATDTGDAATSFYQMETSFKLFETFMVIAQSPQVLDKVVDNLGLRDSYSQMSEKVAIDRVGESLVIEIKANASNPNEAVNIVNEISKVLNQEISKIYGENQLSVLKTGGEGDVVTPVNPKPMLNMIAAFLAGLVISVVVASLLEWFKKPQIQPAQPQAQKGPVFNSKLFSK
;
A
#
# COMPACT_ATOMS: atom_id res chain seq x y z
N MET A 1 -29.07 -29.57 -23.24
CA MET A 1 -29.00 -28.81 -21.97
C MET A 1 -27.55 -28.78 -21.53
N ASN A 2 -26.90 -27.63 -21.64
CA ASN A 2 -25.44 -27.50 -21.71
C ASN A 2 -24.73 -27.90 -20.40
N VAL A 3 -23.67 -28.69 -20.50
CA VAL A 3 -22.83 -29.15 -19.35
C VAL A 3 -22.35 -27.97 -18.49
N GLN A 4 -22.10 -26.82 -19.13
CA GLN A 4 -21.75 -25.56 -18.45
C GLN A 4 -22.83 -25.10 -17.45
N GLN A 5 -24.12 -25.21 -17.78
CA GLN A 5 -25.22 -24.81 -16.88
C GLN A 5 -25.35 -25.72 -15.65
N LYS A 6 -25.05 -27.02 -15.77
CA LYS A 6 -25.09 -27.94 -14.61
C LYS A 6 -24.02 -27.59 -13.57
N SER A 7 -22.81 -27.22 -14.02
CA SER A 7 -21.70 -26.88 -13.12
C SER A 7 -21.96 -25.63 -12.27
N VAL A 8 -22.55 -24.58 -12.86
CA VAL A 8 -22.86 -23.32 -12.17
C VAL A 8 -23.97 -23.53 -11.14
N ASN A 9 -25.03 -24.26 -11.50
CA ASN A 9 -26.14 -24.51 -10.58
C ASN A 9 -25.72 -25.38 -9.39
N GLU A 10 -24.80 -26.34 -9.59
CA GLU A 10 -24.21 -27.12 -8.51
C GLU A 10 -23.37 -26.24 -7.58
N PHE A 11 -22.53 -25.36 -8.13
CA PHE A 11 -21.73 -24.42 -7.33
C PHE A 11 -22.59 -23.48 -6.48
N LEU A 12 -23.63 -22.88 -7.07
CA LEU A 12 -24.57 -22.01 -6.34
C LEU A 12 -25.32 -22.76 -5.22
N ARG A 13 -25.64 -24.04 -5.44
CA ARG A 13 -26.30 -24.88 -4.43
C ARG A 13 -25.39 -25.20 -3.25
N ILE A 14 -24.09 -25.40 -3.50
CA ILE A 14 -23.08 -25.58 -2.44
C ILE A 14 -22.98 -24.32 -1.59
N LEU A 15 -22.93 -23.15 -2.25
CA LEU A 15 -22.87 -21.85 -1.60
C LEU A 15 -24.11 -21.59 -0.73
N ALA A 16 -25.31 -21.82 -1.29
CA ALA A 16 -26.58 -21.65 -0.59
C ALA A 16 -26.74 -22.63 0.59
N ARG A 17 -26.18 -23.83 0.53
CA ARG A 17 -26.22 -24.80 1.64
C ARG A 17 -25.30 -24.41 2.80
N ARG A 18 -24.20 -23.71 2.52
CA ARG A 18 -23.15 -23.35 3.49
C ARG A 18 -23.04 -21.85 3.75
N TRP A 19 -24.09 -21.10 3.44
CA TRP A 19 -24.14 -19.65 3.66
C TRP A 19 -23.78 -19.27 5.10
N ALA A 20 -24.21 -20.04 6.10
CA ALA A 20 -23.86 -19.81 7.50
C ALA A 20 -22.34 -19.92 7.78
N VAL A 21 -21.65 -20.88 7.15
CA VAL A 21 -20.19 -21.04 7.26
C VAL A 21 -19.48 -19.87 6.59
N ILE A 22 -19.96 -19.47 5.40
CA ILE A 22 -19.43 -18.35 4.62
C ILE A 22 -19.53 -17.05 5.43
N THR A 23 -20.72 -16.77 5.96
CA THR A 23 -20.97 -15.59 6.79
C THR A 23 -20.15 -15.61 8.09
N ALA A 24 -20.08 -16.74 8.79
CA ALA A 24 -19.34 -16.83 10.05
C ALA A 24 -17.84 -16.58 9.87
N ILE A 25 -17.22 -17.20 8.85
CA ILE A 25 -15.79 -17.00 8.56
C ILE A 25 -15.54 -15.56 8.14
N THR A 26 -16.34 -15.03 7.21
CA THR A 26 -16.16 -13.65 6.71
C THR A 26 -16.31 -12.64 7.84
N LEU A 27 -17.30 -12.81 8.72
CA LEU A 27 -17.50 -11.95 9.88
C LEU A 27 -16.35 -12.06 10.87
N PHE A 28 -15.83 -13.26 11.12
CA PHE A 28 -14.67 -13.48 12.00
C PHE A 28 -13.43 -12.72 11.52
N PHE A 29 -13.08 -12.82 10.23
CA PHE A 29 -11.95 -12.07 9.66
C PHE A 29 -12.17 -10.56 9.71
N THR A 30 -13.37 -10.09 9.38
CA THR A 30 -13.71 -8.67 9.40
C THR A 30 -13.65 -8.10 10.82
N ALA A 31 -14.22 -8.80 11.80
CA ALA A 31 -14.19 -8.41 13.20
C ALA A 31 -12.77 -8.40 13.76
N SER A 32 -11.96 -9.40 13.43
CA SER A 32 -10.55 -9.47 13.84
C SER A 32 -9.74 -8.29 13.27
N ALA A 33 -9.92 -7.95 12.00
CA ALA A 33 -9.26 -6.80 11.38
C ALA A 33 -9.68 -5.46 12.01
N GLY A 34 -10.96 -5.34 12.38
CA GLY A 34 -11.48 -4.20 13.13
C GLY A 34 -10.83 -4.08 14.51
N LEU A 35 -10.85 -5.17 15.30
CA LEU A 35 -10.24 -5.20 16.63
C LEU A 35 -8.75 -4.84 16.59
N ILE A 36 -8.00 -5.42 15.65
CA ILE A 36 -6.58 -5.12 15.46
C ILE A 36 -6.39 -3.64 15.11
N SER A 37 -7.16 -3.11 14.16
CA SER A 37 -7.02 -1.71 13.72
C SER A 37 -7.41 -0.70 14.79
N PHE A 38 -8.39 -0.98 15.65
CA PHE A 38 -8.83 -0.02 16.67
C PHE A 38 -8.08 -0.13 18.01
N PHE A 39 -7.61 -1.32 18.38
CA PHE A 39 -7.06 -1.57 19.72
C PHE A 39 -5.58 -1.94 19.74
N VAL A 40 -5.00 -2.35 18.61
CA VAL A 40 -3.61 -2.83 18.55
C VAL A 40 -2.72 -1.86 17.79
N LEU A 41 -3.16 -1.35 16.64
CA LEU A 41 -2.38 -0.37 15.89
C LEU A 41 -2.45 1.02 16.54
N SER A 42 -1.29 1.60 16.81
CA SER A 42 -1.19 2.98 17.29
C SER A 42 -1.49 3.95 16.14
N PRO A 43 -2.14 5.10 16.41
CA PRO A 43 -2.36 6.11 15.40
C PRO A 43 -1.02 6.68 14.93
N GLU A 44 -0.93 6.88 13.62
CA GLU A 44 0.21 7.51 12.96
C GLU A 44 -0.27 8.81 12.34
N TYR A 45 0.41 9.89 12.68
CA TYR A 45 0.09 11.25 12.27
C TYR A 45 1.04 11.71 11.19
N GLU A 46 0.50 12.27 10.12
CA GLU A 46 1.28 12.89 9.05
C GLU A 46 1.34 14.40 9.29
N ALA A 47 2.53 15.00 9.17
CA ALA A 47 2.69 16.45 9.06
C ALA A 47 3.27 16.77 7.68
N THR A 48 2.96 17.96 7.15
CA THR A 48 3.44 18.43 5.84
C THR A 48 4.09 19.80 5.98
N ALA A 49 5.26 20.00 5.38
CA ALA A 49 5.89 21.30 5.18
C ALA A 49 6.10 21.58 3.69
N LYS A 50 6.10 22.86 3.30
CA LYS A 50 6.29 23.28 1.90
C LYS A 50 7.41 24.29 1.77
N VAL A 51 8.36 23.98 0.90
CA VAL A 51 9.55 24.80 0.63
C VAL A 51 9.55 25.23 -0.83
N LEU A 52 9.63 26.54 -1.08
CA LEU A 52 9.88 27.09 -2.41
C LEU A 52 11.36 27.02 -2.71
N VAL A 53 11.69 26.50 -3.88
CA VAL A 53 13.03 26.63 -4.44
C VAL A 53 13.08 27.95 -5.20
N ASN A 54 14.00 28.82 -4.80
CA ASN A 54 14.28 30.02 -5.57
C ASN A 54 15.08 29.62 -6.82
N GLU A 55 14.85 30.33 -7.93
CA GLU A 55 15.70 30.16 -9.10
C GLU A 55 17.14 30.46 -8.70
N ILE A 56 18.01 29.46 -8.85
CA ILE A 56 19.45 29.67 -8.72
C ILE A 56 19.80 30.61 -9.87
N ASN A 57 20.00 31.89 -9.56
CA ASN A 57 20.68 32.80 -10.46
C ASN A 57 22.09 32.23 -10.59
N ALA A 58 22.31 31.36 -11.58
CA ALA A 58 23.64 31.07 -12.04
C ALA A 58 24.18 32.42 -12.50
N GLU A 59 25.04 33.05 -11.69
CA GLU A 59 25.81 34.24 -12.03
C GLU A 59 26.79 33.90 -13.18
N THR A 60 26.27 33.51 -14.34
CA THR A 60 26.98 33.26 -15.61
C THR A 60 25.95 32.97 -16.69
N ALA A 61 25.21 34.00 -17.12
CA ALA A 61 24.65 34.02 -18.46
C ALA A 61 24.62 35.47 -18.92
N THR A 62 25.72 35.88 -19.54
CA THR A 62 25.81 37.01 -20.46
C THR A 62 24.50 37.18 -21.23
N ASP A 63 23.85 38.31 -20.97
CA ASP A 63 22.98 39.17 -21.77
C ASP A 63 22.83 38.83 -23.28
N THR A 64 22.33 37.63 -23.60
CA THR A 64 21.88 37.29 -24.95
C THR A 64 20.44 36.78 -24.87
N GLY A 65 19.50 37.71 -25.12
CA GLY A 65 18.06 37.48 -25.12
C GLY A 65 17.60 36.57 -26.25
N ASP A 66 17.95 35.29 -26.17
CA ASP A 66 17.55 34.25 -27.11
C ASP A 66 16.54 33.29 -26.46
N ALA A 67 15.49 32.93 -27.19
CA ALA A 67 14.38 32.10 -26.71
C ALA A 67 14.84 30.67 -26.36
N ALA A 68 15.98 30.22 -26.89
CA ALA A 68 16.64 28.98 -26.51
C ALA A 68 17.04 28.97 -25.02
N THR A 69 17.51 30.11 -24.49
CA THR A 69 17.95 30.25 -23.09
C THR A 69 16.78 29.99 -22.12
N SER A 70 15.56 30.37 -22.47
CA SER A 70 14.36 30.16 -21.62
C SER A 70 13.96 28.68 -21.50
N PHE A 71 14.14 27.88 -22.55
CA PHE A 71 13.85 26.44 -22.50
C PHE A 71 14.92 25.67 -21.70
N TYR A 72 16.20 26.00 -21.88
CA TYR A 72 17.28 25.44 -21.08
C TYR A 72 17.18 25.80 -19.60
N GLN A 73 16.73 27.01 -19.27
CA GLN A 73 16.47 27.42 -17.88
C GLN A 73 15.36 26.58 -17.24
N MET A 74 14.28 26.29 -17.97
CA MET A 74 13.19 25.46 -17.45
C MET A 74 13.63 24.02 -17.18
N GLU A 75 14.35 23.38 -18.12
CA GLU A 75 14.87 22.02 -17.96
C GLU A 75 15.94 21.92 -16.85
N THR A 76 16.77 22.96 -16.69
CA THR A 76 17.76 23.04 -15.61
C THR A 76 17.08 23.15 -14.24
N SER A 77 16.03 23.96 -14.13
CA SER A 77 15.22 24.07 -12.91
C SER A 77 14.63 22.71 -12.52
N PHE A 78 14.07 21.92 -13.45
CA PHE A 78 13.56 20.57 -13.15
C PHE A 78 14.63 19.62 -12.58
N LYS A 79 15.84 19.60 -13.16
CA LYS A 79 16.96 18.74 -12.68
C LYS A 79 17.47 19.15 -11.30
N LEU A 80 17.37 20.43 -10.95
CA LEU A 80 17.73 20.91 -9.61
C LEU A 80 16.76 20.43 -8.54
N PHE A 81 15.46 20.29 -8.84
CA PHE A 81 14.50 19.69 -7.89
C PHE A 81 14.83 18.24 -7.57
N GLU A 82 15.09 17.41 -8.59
CA GLU A 82 15.46 16.01 -8.37
C GLU A 82 16.71 15.92 -7.49
N THR A 83 17.70 16.79 -7.74
CA THR A 83 18.91 16.87 -6.94
C THR A 83 18.62 17.26 -5.48
N PHE A 84 17.79 18.28 -5.25
CA PHE A 84 17.44 18.73 -3.90
C PHE A 84 16.62 17.70 -3.14
N MET A 85 15.73 16.97 -3.81
CA MET A 85 14.98 15.86 -3.22
C MET A 85 15.91 14.70 -2.83
N VAL A 86 16.88 14.35 -3.68
CA VAL A 86 17.90 13.33 -3.38
C VAL A 86 18.75 13.75 -2.18
N ILE A 87 19.16 15.03 -2.10
CA ILE A 87 19.90 15.55 -0.94
C ILE A 87 19.03 15.49 0.31
N ALA A 88 17.76 15.87 0.22
CA ALA A 88 16.85 15.88 1.35
C ALA A 88 16.57 14.49 1.93
N GLN A 89 16.57 13.44 1.09
CA GLN A 89 16.47 12.04 1.53
C GLN A 89 17.82 11.42 1.90
N SER A 90 18.94 12.14 1.73
CA SER A 90 20.26 11.56 1.97
C SER A 90 20.52 11.30 3.47
N PRO A 91 21.42 10.34 3.80
CA PRO A 91 21.83 10.10 5.19
C PRO A 91 22.35 11.36 5.89
N GLN A 92 23.04 12.24 5.15
CA GLN A 92 23.58 13.49 5.71
C GLN A 92 22.49 14.42 6.26
N VAL A 93 21.30 14.42 5.65
CA VAL A 93 20.16 15.20 6.12
C VAL A 93 19.38 14.44 7.19
N LEU A 94 18.98 13.20 6.89
CA LEU A 94 18.10 12.44 7.78
C LEU A 94 18.76 12.04 9.10
N ASP A 95 20.03 11.64 9.11
CA ASP A 95 20.74 11.31 10.36
C ASP A 95 20.94 12.55 11.22
N LYS A 96 21.22 13.70 10.59
CA LYS A 96 21.35 14.98 11.31
C LYS A 96 20.03 15.44 11.93
N VAL A 97 18.90 15.15 11.28
CA VAL A 97 17.56 15.40 11.86
C VAL A 97 17.32 14.48 13.06
N VAL A 98 17.67 13.19 12.95
CA VAL A 98 17.61 12.24 14.08
C VAL A 98 18.42 12.76 15.27
N ASP A 99 19.66 13.19 15.01
CA ASP A 99 20.56 13.70 16.04
C ASP A 99 20.03 15.00 16.67
N ASN A 100 19.57 15.96 15.87
CA ASN A 100 19.08 17.26 16.34
C ASN A 100 17.81 17.13 17.19
N LEU A 101 16.92 16.20 16.84
CA LEU A 101 15.67 15.95 17.55
C LEU A 101 15.80 14.90 18.68
N GLY A 102 16.97 14.27 18.81
CA GLY A 102 17.21 13.22 19.81
C GLY A 102 16.37 11.96 19.58
N LEU A 103 16.06 11.65 18.32
CA LEU A 103 15.28 10.48 17.94
C LEU A 103 16.13 9.22 18.00
N ARG A 104 15.48 8.06 18.06
CA ARG A 104 16.15 6.75 18.14
C ARG A 104 16.06 5.96 16.83
N ASP A 105 15.53 6.60 15.80
CA ASP A 105 15.37 6.01 14.48
C ASP A 105 16.73 5.84 13.80
N SER A 106 16.94 4.68 13.19
CA SER A 106 17.99 4.52 12.18
C SER A 106 17.63 5.28 10.91
N TYR A 107 18.63 5.55 10.06
CA TYR A 107 18.41 6.09 8.71
C TYR A 107 17.27 5.39 7.96
N SER A 108 17.26 4.04 7.95
CA SER A 108 16.24 3.27 7.24
C SER A 108 14.84 3.54 7.77
N GLN A 109 14.68 3.64 9.09
CA GLN A 109 13.39 3.94 9.73
C GLN A 109 12.96 5.38 9.43
N MET A 110 13.89 6.33 9.47
CA MET A 110 13.61 7.72 9.13
C MET A 110 13.23 7.87 7.65
N SER A 111 13.94 7.18 6.76
CA SER A 111 13.68 7.19 5.32
C SER A 111 12.32 6.60 4.97
N GLU A 112 11.79 5.65 5.75
CA GLU A 112 10.43 5.11 5.57
C GLU A 112 9.35 6.05 6.10
N LYS A 113 9.66 6.84 7.13
CA LYS A 113 8.74 7.81 7.74
C LYS A 113 8.59 9.10 6.94
N VAL A 114 9.54 9.40 6.05
CA VAL A 114 9.62 10.68 5.33
C VAL A 114 9.36 10.49 3.85
N ALA A 115 8.47 11.29 3.29
CA ALA A 115 8.25 11.39 1.85
C ALA A 115 8.54 12.81 1.38
N ILE A 116 9.31 12.95 0.32
CA ILE A 116 9.69 14.24 -0.27
C ILE A 116 9.33 14.20 -1.74
N ASP A 117 8.49 15.13 -2.17
CA ASP A 117 7.95 15.18 -3.52
C ASP A 117 7.79 16.64 -3.99
N ARG A 118 7.47 16.84 -5.25
CA ARG A 118 7.16 18.14 -5.84
C ARG A 118 5.65 18.32 -5.90
N VAL A 119 5.16 19.53 -5.62
CA VAL A 119 3.73 19.87 -5.77
C VAL A 119 3.41 20.08 -7.26
N GLY A 120 2.99 19.03 -7.96
CA GLY A 120 2.68 19.07 -9.39
C GLY A 120 3.87 19.57 -10.22
N GLU A 121 3.64 20.53 -11.13
CA GLU A 121 4.70 21.16 -11.93
C GLU A 121 5.24 22.47 -11.29
N SER A 122 4.95 22.74 -10.01
CA SER A 122 5.35 24.00 -9.34
C SER A 122 6.76 23.98 -8.76
N LEU A 123 7.33 25.14 -8.41
CA LEU A 123 8.65 25.24 -7.77
C LEU A 123 8.66 24.88 -6.27
N VAL A 124 7.66 24.12 -5.81
CA VAL A 124 7.44 23.82 -4.40
C VAL A 124 7.75 22.36 -4.11
N ILE A 125 8.67 22.13 -3.16
CA ILE A 125 8.94 20.83 -2.55
C ILE A 125 7.99 20.65 -1.37
N GLU A 126 7.29 19.52 -1.35
CA GLU A 126 6.45 19.05 -0.26
C GLU A 126 7.19 17.98 0.53
N ILE A 127 7.32 18.20 1.84
CA ILE A 127 7.97 17.28 2.78
C ILE A 127 6.89 16.76 3.72
N LYS A 128 6.71 15.45 3.76
CA LYS A 128 5.78 14.76 4.66
C LYS A 128 6.57 13.89 5.63
N ALA A 129 6.15 13.88 6.89
CA ALA A 129 6.69 12.97 7.88
C ALA A 129 5.58 12.34 8.71
N ASN A 130 5.74 11.05 8.97
CA ASN A 130 4.85 10.26 9.80
C ASN A 130 5.47 10.01 11.18
N ALA A 131 4.69 10.23 12.25
CA ALA A 131 5.09 9.93 13.61
C ALA A 131 3.91 9.50 14.48
N SER A 132 4.21 8.83 15.59
CA SER A 132 3.18 8.45 16.57
C SER A 132 2.60 9.63 17.36
N ASN A 133 3.28 10.79 17.32
CA ASN A 133 2.87 12.02 17.99
C ASN A 133 2.76 13.16 16.96
N PRO A 134 1.65 13.92 16.92
CA PRO A 134 1.49 15.11 16.08
C PRO A 134 2.68 16.08 16.15
N ASN A 135 3.15 16.38 17.35
CA ASN A 135 4.24 17.34 17.56
C ASN A 135 5.57 16.80 17.03
N GLU A 136 5.79 15.48 17.13
CA GLU A 136 6.97 14.85 16.58
C GLU A 136 6.98 14.92 15.04
N ALA A 137 5.86 14.62 14.39
CA ALA A 137 5.72 14.74 12.93
C ALA A 137 6.02 16.18 12.46
N VAL A 138 5.46 17.18 13.16
CA VAL A 138 5.70 18.60 12.91
C VAL A 138 7.18 18.97 13.09
N ASN A 139 7.82 18.51 14.16
CA ASN A 139 9.22 18.77 14.42
C ASN A 139 10.12 18.16 13.34
N ILE A 140 9.81 16.95 12.87
CA ILE A 140 10.56 16.27 11.80
C ILE A 140 10.51 17.09 10.51
N VAL A 141 9.33 17.45 9.99
CA VAL A 141 9.25 18.20 8.73
C VAL A 141 9.93 19.58 8.79
N ASN A 142 9.85 20.25 9.95
CA ASN A 142 10.50 21.53 10.18
C ASN A 142 12.02 21.39 10.24
N GLU A 143 12.53 20.39 10.95
CA GLU A 143 13.97 20.18 11.07
C GLU A 143 14.57 19.68 9.74
N ILE A 144 13.87 18.84 8.98
CA ILE A 144 14.27 18.48 7.60
C ILE A 144 14.38 19.75 6.75
N SER A 145 13.36 20.62 6.76
CA SER A 145 13.38 21.86 5.97
C SER A 145 14.58 22.74 6.32
N LYS A 146 14.90 22.84 7.61
CA LYS A 146 16.03 23.62 8.12
C LYS A 146 17.37 23.00 7.74
N VAL A 147 17.56 21.70 7.96
CA VAL A 147 18.81 20.99 7.63
C VAL A 147 19.04 20.99 6.13
N LEU A 148 17.99 20.75 5.33
CA LEU A 148 18.05 20.82 3.87
C LEU A 148 18.53 22.20 3.40
N ASN A 149 17.97 23.28 3.94
CA ASN A 149 18.42 24.63 3.62
C ASN A 149 19.89 24.86 3.97
N GLN A 150 20.36 24.33 5.11
CA GLN A 150 21.77 24.42 5.50
C GLN A 150 22.68 23.65 4.53
N GLU A 151 22.32 22.43 4.15
CA GLU A 151 23.17 21.62 3.24
C GLU A 151 23.18 22.19 1.82
N ILE A 152 22.04 22.68 1.31
CA ILE A 152 22.00 23.37 0.01
C ILE A 152 22.80 24.67 0.06
N SER A 153 22.72 25.44 1.16
CA SER A 153 23.46 26.70 1.28
C SER A 153 24.98 26.49 1.25
N LYS A 154 25.48 25.35 1.76
CA LYS A 154 26.91 25.02 1.69
C LYS A 154 27.40 24.72 0.26
N ILE A 155 26.53 24.18 -0.59
CA ILE A 155 26.90 23.74 -1.93
C ILE A 155 26.65 24.85 -2.96
N TYR A 156 25.54 25.58 -2.83
CA TYR A 156 25.02 26.52 -3.84
C TYR A 156 24.92 27.98 -3.35
N GLY A 157 25.37 28.29 -2.13
CA GLY A 157 25.27 29.64 -1.54
C GLY A 157 23.92 29.92 -0.87
N GLU A 158 23.80 31.05 -0.17
CA GLU A 158 22.58 31.37 0.61
C GLU A 158 21.36 31.71 -0.27
N ASN A 159 20.16 31.66 0.32
CA ASN A 159 18.87 32.04 -0.28
C ASN A 159 18.35 31.18 -1.45
N GLN A 160 18.86 29.95 -1.61
CA GLN A 160 18.36 29.02 -2.64
C GLN A 160 17.00 28.40 -2.29
N LEU A 161 16.64 28.36 -1.01
CA LEU A 161 15.33 27.90 -0.54
C LEU A 161 14.65 28.99 0.28
N SER A 162 13.33 29.09 0.11
CA SER A 162 12.44 29.90 0.93
C SER A 162 11.34 29.02 1.50
N VAL A 163 11.22 28.94 2.82
CA VAL A 163 10.17 28.14 3.46
C VAL A 163 8.84 28.86 3.30
N LEU A 164 7.99 28.36 2.40
CA LEU A 164 6.66 28.95 2.15
C LEU A 164 5.70 28.70 3.30
N LYS A 165 5.80 27.52 3.90
CA LYS A 165 4.96 27.10 5.01
C LYS A 165 5.76 26.18 5.93
N THR A 166 6.00 26.67 7.15
CA THR A 166 6.49 25.84 8.25
C THR A 166 5.35 24.95 8.73
N GLY A 167 5.66 23.72 9.14
CA GLY A 167 4.74 22.66 9.57
C GLY A 167 3.92 22.96 10.84
N GLY A 168 3.64 24.21 11.16
CA GLY A 168 2.93 24.62 12.38
C GLY A 168 1.43 24.30 12.36
N GLU A 169 0.76 24.56 13.48
CA GLU A 169 -0.62 24.21 13.91
C GLU A 169 -1.80 24.42 12.92
N GLY A 170 -1.56 24.77 11.66
CA GLY A 170 -2.51 24.76 10.54
C GLY A 170 -2.14 23.81 9.40
N ASP A 171 -1.16 22.92 9.58
CA ASP A 171 -0.89 21.79 8.70
C ASP A 171 -1.75 20.59 9.09
N VAL A 172 -2.16 19.82 8.08
CA VAL A 172 -3.14 18.73 8.19
C VAL A 172 -2.51 17.60 9.02
N VAL A 173 -2.56 17.71 10.34
CA VAL A 173 -2.24 16.61 11.25
C VAL A 173 -3.47 15.71 11.31
N THR A 174 -3.59 14.82 10.33
CA THR A 174 -4.60 13.77 10.37
C THR A 174 -3.96 12.45 10.74
N PRO A 175 -4.65 11.60 11.52
CA PRO A 175 -4.27 10.22 11.61
C PRO A 175 -4.40 9.59 10.22
N VAL A 176 -3.25 9.27 9.61
CA VAL A 176 -3.20 8.65 8.27
C VAL A 176 -3.29 7.14 8.36
N ASN A 177 -2.88 6.56 9.50
CA ASN A 177 -3.01 5.14 9.81
C ASN A 177 -3.45 4.92 11.28
N PRO A 178 -4.09 3.78 11.58
CA PRO A 178 -4.63 2.80 10.62
C PRO A 178 -5.86 3.34 9.89
N LYS A 179 -6.16 2.79 8.70
CA LYS A 179 -7.42 3.04 7.96
C LYS A 179 -8.40 1.89 8.26
N PRO A 180 -9.07 1.87 9.43
CA PRO A 180 -9.83 0.70 9.89
C PRO A 180 -10.90 0.27 8.89
N MET A 181 -11.61 1.23 8.28
CA MET A 181 -12.62 0.93 7.26
C MET A 181 -12.03 0.21 6.05
N LEU A 182 -10.89 0.67 5.53
CA LEU A 182 -10.21 0.04 4.40
C LEU A 182 -9.70 -1.36 4.76
N ASN A 183 -9.08 -1.52 5.93
CA ASN A 183 -8.58 -2.80 6.42
C ASN A 183 -9.71 -3.81 6.62
N MET A 184 -10.85 -3.38 7.15
CA MET A 184 -12.04 -4.23 7.31
C MET A 184 -12.64 -4.62 5.97
N ILE A 185 -12.67 -3.73 4.97
CA ILE A 185 -13.12 -4.06 3.60
C ILE A 185 -12.18 -5.09 2.96
N ALA A 186 -10.86 -4.89 3.06
CA ALA A 186 -9.88 -5.83 2.54
C ALA A 186 -10.01 -7.21 3.21
N ALA A 187 -10.15 -7.23 4.54
CA ALA A 187 -10.35 -8.46 5.31
C ALA A 187 -11.70 -9.13 4.99
N PHE A 188 -12.75 -8.37 4.73
CA PHE A 188 -14.05 -8.89 4.29
C PHE A 188 -13.92 -9.60 2.93
N LEU A 189 -13.29 -8.96 1.94
CA LEU A 189 -13.11 -9.55 0.62
C LEU A 189 -12.22 -10.80 0.66
N ALA A 190 -11.11 -10.74 1.39
CA ALA A 190 -10.23 -11.90 1.59
C ALA A 190 -10.97 -13.03 2.33
N GLY A 191 -11.69 -12.69 3.40
CA GLY A 191 -12.51 -13.62 4.18
C GLY A 191 -13.59 -14.29 3.34
N LEU A 192 -14.23 -13.56 2.45
CA LEU A 192 -15.22 -14.09 1.51
C LEU A 192 -14.58 -15.16 0.62
N VAL A 193 -13.45 -14.84 -0.04
CA VAL A 193 -12.74 -15.80 -0.90
C VAL A 193 -12.33 -17.05 -0.12
N ILE A 194 -11.71 -16.88 1.05
CA ILE A 194 -11.29 -17.99 1.92
C ILE A 194 -12.49 -18.84 2.32
N SER A 195 -13.60 -18.21 2.69
CA SER A 195 -14.80 -18.91 3.16
C SER A 195 -15.47 -19.75 2.08
N VAL A 196 -15.43 -19.31 0.81
CA VAL A 196 -15.92 -20.10 -0.35
C VAL A 196 -15.06 -21.33 -0.58
N VAL A 197 -13.73 -21.18 -0.48
CA VAL A 197 -12.79 -22.31 -0.58
C VAL A 197 -13.07 -23.31 0.54
N VAL A 198 -13.17 -22.85 1.77
CA VAL A 198 -13.48 -23.70 2.94
C VAL A 198 -14.84 -24.38 2.79
N ALA A 199 -15.88 -23.66 2.39
CA ALA A 199 -17.21 -24.23 2.18
C ALA A 199 -17.20 -25.32 1.10
N SER A 200 -16.45 -25.12 0.02
CA SER A 200 -16.29 -26.09 -1.07
C SER A 200 -15.57 -27.35 -0.60
N LEU A 201 -14.46 -27.20 0.13
CA LEU A 201 -13.71 -28.31 0.72
C LEU A 201 -14.58 -29.11 1.70
N LEU A 202 -15.33 -28.44 2.57
CA LEU A 202 -16.23 -29.09 3.52
C LEU A 202 -17.37 -29.86 2.83
N GLU A 203 -17.81 -29.47 1.63
CA GLU A 203 -18.78 -30.25 0.85
C GLU A 203 -18.13 -31.45 0.17
N TRP A 204 -16.91 -31.29 -0.34
CA TRP A 204 -16.15 -32.36 -0.97
C TRP A 204 -15.92 -33.53 0.00
N PHE A 205 -15.47 -33.24 1.24
CA PHE A 205 -15.25 -34.27 2.26
C PHE A 205 -16.55 -34.91 2.79
N LYS A 206 -17.70 -34.24 2.66
CA LYS A 206 -18.98 -34.76 3.16
C LYS A 206 -19.69 -35.70 2.17
N LYS A 207 -19.30 -35.72 0.89
CA LYS A 207 -19.82 -36.69 -0.09
C LYS A 207 -19.23 -38.09 0.22
N PRO A 208 -20.05 -39.11 0.56
CA PRO A 208 -19.54 -40.46 0.78
C PRO A 208 -18.90 -41.01 -0.50
N GLN A 209 -17.71 -41.61 -0.40
CA GLN A 209 -17.00 -42.30 -1.49
C GLN A 209 -17.67 -43.63 -1.89
N ILE A 210 -18.99 -43.65 -2.10
CA ILE A 210 -19.69 -44.87 -2.54
C ILE A 210 -19.50 -44.99 -4.05
N GLN A 211 -18.47 -45.73 -4.47
CA GLN A 211 -18.42 -46.31 -5.82
C GLN A 211 -19.71 -47.10 -6.04
N PRO A 212 -20.47 -46.88 -7.13
CA PRO A 212 -21.56 -47.79 -7.45
C PRO A 212 -20.95 -49.18 -7.70
N ALA A 213 -21.33 -50.16 -6.89
CA ALA A 213 -20.95 -51.55 -7.13
C ALA A 213 -21.34 -51.92 -8.57
N GLN A 214 -20.38 -52.39 -9.35
CA GLN A 214 -20.66 -52.92 -10.68
C GLN A 214 -21.71 -54.04 -10.55
N PRO A 215 -22.78 -54.06 -11.36
CA PRO A 215 -23.70 -55.19 -11.35
C PRO A 215 -22.90 -56.43 -11.74
N GLN A 216 -22.76 -57.39 -10.82
CA GLN A 216 -22.26 -58.71 -11.17
C GLN A 216 -23.23 -59.27 -12.22
N ALA A 217 -22.74 -59.44 -13.45
CA ALA A 217 -23.48 -60.14 -14.48
C ALA A 217 -23.81 -61.55 -13.95
N GLN A 218 -25.07 -61.78 -13.60
CA GLN A 218 -25.58 -63.12 -13.34
C GLN A 218 -25.37 -63.94 -14.60
N LYS A 219 -24.31 -64.77 -14.63
CA LYS A 219 -24.24 -65.89 -15.55
C LYS A 219 -25.33 -66.86 -15.13
N GLY A 220 -26.49 -66.79 -15.78
CA GLY A 220 -27.53 -67.80 -15.66
C GLY A 220 -27.00 -69.19 -16.03
N PRO A 221 -27.65 -70.27 -15.57
CA PRO A 221 -27.14 -71.63 -15.75
C PRO A 221 -27.03 -71.97 -17.24
N VAL A 222 -25.84 -72.37 -17.66
CA VAL A 222 -25.58 -72.89 -19.01
C VAL A 222 -26.23 -74.26 -19.11
N PHE A 223 -27.42 -74.33 -19.71
CA PHE A 223 -28.07 -75.60 -20.04
C PHE A 223 -27.27 -76.27 -21.18
N ASN A 224 -26.56 -77.36 -20.85
CA ASN A 224 -25.81 -78.16 -21.82
C ASN A 224 -26.74 -79.20 -22.47
N SER A 225 -27.06 -79.03 -23.74
CA SER A 225 -28.03 -79.83 -24.51
C SER A 225 -27.48 -81.13 -25.11
N LYS A 226 -26.57 -81.84 -24.43
CA LYS A 226 -26.00 -83.12 -24.91
C LYS A 226 -26.50 -84.36 -24.16
N LEU A 227 -27.81 -84.54 -24.02
CA LEU A 227 -28.36 -85.76 -23.38
C LEU A 227 -29.50 -86.47 -24.11
N PHE A 228 -29.86 -86.09 -25.34
CA PHE A 228 -30.87 -86.83 -26.11
C PHE A 228 -30.36 -87.18 -27.50
N SER A 229 -29.59 -88.26 -27.58
CA SER A 229 -29.39 -89.04 -28.80
C SER A 229 -29.22 -90.51 -28.42
N LYS A 230 -30.32 -91.25 -28.50
CA LYS A 230 -30.39 -92.65 -28.93
C LYS A 230 -31.81 -92.96 -29.32
#